data_AF-B1YAR6-F1
#
_entry.id   AF-B1YAR6-F1
#
_cell.length_a   1.000
_cell.length_b   1.000
_cell.length_c   1.000
_cell.angle_alpha   90.00
_cell.angle_beta   90.00
_cell.angle_gamma   90.00
#
_symmetry.space_group_name_H-M   'P 1'
#
loop_
_entity.id
_entity.type
_entity.pdbx_description
1 polymer ?
#
loop_
_entity_poly.entity_id
_entity_poly.type
_entity_poly.pdbx_seq_one_letter_code
_entity_poly.pdbx_strand_id
1 'polypeptide(L)'
;MAEALALSILSLLATFGRMALALVFTVAVAYALAYAMWRSRRVEAVMLPVLDVMQSVPVLGFFPIALYIFVYFVPWIGAELAAQFLIFTSMAWNMIFGIYQAFKTLPRELLDMSRVYLNERLELAHVFLPAALRSVYYNAAVSWANAFFFITASEVITLGTEVKLFGIGSFVVDAFERGDTTAAYVGIAVGVAGNVALYFLLWRRLMRDVPQPPSALAEIFTPWIKHGSHAVFASAALLLAAALYYAMRSPPPPATGLLEGFAQSLASVAPTSARVLAALGISAAVGIAAVALVVRKPEAETPILLALSALSSVPAVFLYPLIGSVARGEALAVALLLPGSIVYTALNAVAAWRDVPRDFVKAYGVRGAVYYVHVLLPAALPYLVTGLLTAWGGAWNATIVAEPLADVAGLGAYMTQAAQAGNTPALAASVAVMSAVVIVVNKLVWRRLYNLASQWHS
;
A
#
# COMPACT_ATOMS: atom_id res chain seq x y z
N MET A 1 21.72 -3.40 -25.93
CA MET A 1 21.70 -2.35 -24.88
C MET A 1 20.84 -1.14 -25.27
N ALA A 2 21.09 -0.47 -26.40
CA ALA A 2 20.30 0.71 -26.82
C ALA A 2 18.81 0.39 -27.05
N GLU A 3 18.50 -0.74 -27.69
CA GLU A 3 17.12 -1.21 -27.88
C GLU A 3 16.42 -1.53 -26.55
N ALA A 4 17.10 -2.27 -25.66
CA ALA A 4 16.59 -2.55 -24.32
C ALA A 4 16.32 -1.26 -23.51
N LEU A 5 17.20 -0.25 -23.63
CA LEU A 5 17.00 1.05 -23.00
C LEU A 5 15.75 1.76 -23.57
N ALA A 6 15.61 1.83 -24.89
CA ALA A 6 14.45 2.47 -25.52
C ALA A 6 13.13 1.77 -25.14
N LEU A 7 13.10 0.44 -25.20
CA LEU A 7 11.93 -0.36 -24.83
C LEU A 7 11.59 -0.21 -23.34
N SER A 8 12.58 -0.21 -22.45
CA SER A 8 12.34 0.00 -21.02
C SER A 8 11.79 1.39 -20.70
N ILE A 9 12.23 2.44 -21.40
CA ILE A 9 11.68 3.80 -21.24
C ILE A 9 10.23 3.86 -21.69
N LEU A 10 9.91 3.29 -22.86
CA LEU A 10 8.52 3.24 -23.36
C LEU A 10 7.62 2.43 -22.42
N SER A 11 8.12 1.32 -21.93
CA SER A 11 7.43 0.44 -20.96
C SER A 11 7.14 1.20 -19.66
N LEU A 12 8.12 1.96 -19.16
CA LEU A 12 7.95 2.82 -17.98
C LEU A 12 6.90 3.90 -18.19
N LEU A 13 6.89 4.56 -19.36
CA LEU A 13 5.89 5.58 -19.67
C LEU A 13 4.48 5.00 -19.73
N ALA A 14 4.31 3.79 -20.27
CA ALA A 14 3.02 3.09 -20.26
C ALA A 14 2.55 2.77 -18.83
N THR A 15 3.45 2.23 -18.00
CA THR A 15 3.21 2.00 -16.57
C THR A 15 2.80 3.28 -15.85
N PHE A 16 3.55 4.36 -16.02
CA PHE A 16 3.26 5.66 -15.39
C PHE A 16 1.95 6.25 -15.89
N GLY A 17 1.60 6.04 -17.15
CA GLY A 17 0.29 6.42 -17.71
C GLY A 17 -0.87 5.75 -16.98
N ARG A 18 -0.84 4.42 -16.83
CA ARG A 18 -1.86 3.66 -16.07
C ARG A 18 -1.97 4.15 -14.63
N MET A 19 -0.82 4.28 -13.96
CA MET A 19 -0.77 4.75 -12.58
C MET A 19 -1.30 6.17 -12.41
N ALA A 20 -0.98 7.09 -13.33
CA ALA A 20 -1.50 8.45 -13.29
C ALA A 20 -3.03 8.48 -13.46
N LEU A 21 -3.56 7.70 -14.41
CA LEU A 21 -5.00 7.54 -14.58
C LEU A 21 -5.66 6.95 -13.32
N ALA A 22 -5.00 5.97 -12.69
CA ALA A 22 -5.52 5.30 -11.50
C ALA A 22 -5.54 6.26 -10.31
N LEU A 23 -4.52 7.09 -10.19
CA LEU A 23 -4.43 8.10 -9.15
C LEU A 23 -5.50 9.18 -9.30
N VAL A 24 -5.74 9.69 -10.51
CA VAL A 24 -6.81 10.68 -10.75
C VAL A 24 -8.17 10.09 -10.37
N PHE A 25 -8.45 8.87 -10.81
CA PHE A 25 -9.67 8.15 -10.43
C PHE A 25 -9.76 7.93 -8.91
N THR A 26 -8.64 7.56 -8.28
CA THR A 26 -8.56 7.34 -6.84
C THR A 26 -8.86 8.61 -6.04
N VAL A 27 -8.27 9.75 -6.42
CA VAL A 27 -8.54 11.05 -5.78
C VAL A 27 -10.02 11.40 -5.92
N ALA A 28 -10.61 11.17 -7.10
CA ALA A 28 -12.03 11.42 -7.34
C ALA A 28 -12.93 10.56 -6.42
N VAL A 29 -12.69 9.25 -6.35
CA VAL A 29 -13.42 8.34 -5.47
C VAL A 29 -13.22 8.72 -4.00
N ALA A 30 -12.00 9.07 -3.61
CA ALA A 30 -11.65 9.40 -2.24
C ALA A 30 -12.37 10.65 -1.74
N TYR A 31 -12.41 11.73 -2.53
CA TYR A 31 -13.18 12.92 -2.18
C TYR A 31 -14.68 12.62 -1.99
N ALA A 32 -15.26 11.85 -2.91
CA ALA A 32 -16.67 11.48 -2.87
C ALA A 32 -17.03 10.64 -1.63
N LEU A 33 -16.23 9.61 -1.33
CA LEU A 33 -16.45 8.75 -0.16
C LEU A 33 -16.14 9.49 1.16
N ALA A 34 -15.03 10.23 1.23
CA ALA A 34 -14.67 11.00 2.41
C ALA A 34 -15.74 12.02 2.78
N TYR A 35 -16.29 12.73 1.79
CA TYR A 35 -17.37 13.68 2.02
C TYR A 35 -18.66 12.99 2.49
N ALA A 36 -19.05 11.87 1.87
CA ALA A 36 -20.23 11.11 2.27
C ALA A 36 -20.12 10.57 3.70
N MET A 37 -18.95 10.05 4.09
CA MET A 37 -18.67 9.62 5.46
C MET A 37 -18.69 10.81 6.43
N TRP A 38 -18.04 11.93 6.08
CA TRP A 38 -18.04 13.12 6.93
C TRP A 38 -19.45 13.69 7.16
N ARG A 39 -20.30 13.68 6.13
CA ARG A 39 -21.65 14.28 6.16
C ARG A 39 -22.67 13.42 6.92
N SER A 40 -22.53 12.10 6.91
CA SER A 40 -23.52 11.16 7.44
C SER A 40 -22.89 10.14 8.39
N ARG A 41 -23.27 10.20 9.68
CA ARG A 41 -22.84 9.22 10.70
C ARG A 41 -23.18 7.78 10.35
N ARG A 42 -24.27 7.55 9.60
CA ARG A 42 -24.67 6.21 9.15
C ARG A 42 -23.71 5.67 8.09
N VAL A 43 -23.34 6.51 7.12
CA VAL A 43 -22.36 6.13 6.08
C VAL A 43 -21.01 5.90 6.71
N GLU A 44 -20.57 6.78 7.61
CA GLU A 44 -19.33 6.61 8.40
C GLU A 44 -19.28 5.28 9.15
N ALA A 45 -20.33 4.96 9.91
CA ALA A 45 -20.40 3.74 10.71
C ALA A 45 -20.37 2.44 9.89
N VAL A 46 -20.82 2.47 8.63
CA VAL A 46 -20.79 1.32 7.72
C VAL A 46 -19.49 1.27 6.93
N MET A 47 -19.06 2.40 6.38
CA MET A 47 -17.91 2.46 5.47
C MET A 47 -16.59 2.25 6.20
N LEU A 48 -16.42 2.72 7.44
CA LEU A 48 -15.16 2.53 8.16
C LEU A 48 -14.83 1.03 8.34
N PRO A 49 -15.73 0.17 8.87
CA PRO A 49 -15.48 -1.27 8.92
C PRO A 49 -15.26 -1.92 7.54
N VAL A 50 -16.01 -1.49 6.52
CA VAL A 50 -15.85 -2.03 5.16
C VAL A 50 -14.46 -1.69 4.60
N LEU A 51 -14.04 -0.43 4.69
CA LEU A 51 -12.72 0.02 4.26
C LEU A 51 -11.61 -0.65 5.07
N ASP A 52 -11.81 -0.86 6.37
CA ASP A 52 -10.86 -1.59 7.24
C ASP A 52 -10.66 -3.05 6.82
N VAL A 53 -11.74 -3.73 6.40
CA VAL A 53 -11.64 -5.08 5.85
C VAL A 53 -10.99 -5.03 4.48
N MET A 54 -11.44 -4.15 3.58
CA MET A 54 -10.92 -4.09 2.21
C MET A 54 -9.44 -3.75 2.15
N GLN A 55 -8.94 -2.85 3.01
CA GLN A 55 -7.51 -2.51 3.06
C GLN A 55 -6.63 -3.65 3.59
N SER A 56 -7.22 -4.63 4.27
CA SER A 56 -6.51 -5.83 4.74
C SER A 56 -6.39 -6.91 3.67
N VAL A 57 -7.19 -6.82 2.60
CA VAL A 57 -7.15 -7.75 1.47
C VAL A 57 -5.97 -7.35 0.58
N PRO A 58 -5.02 -8.24 0.30
CA PRO A 58 -3.92 -7.94 -0.60
C PRO A 58 -4.41 -7.77 -2.04
N VAL A 59 -3.62 -7.10 -2.88
CA VAL A 59 -3.97 -6.85 -4.29
C VAL A 59 -4.29 -8.14 -5.04
N LEU A 60 -3.55 -9.23 -4.81
CA LEU A 60 -3.87 -10.55 -5.40
C LEU A 60 -5.27 -11.06 -5.03
N GLY A 61 -5.78 -10.70 -3.86
CA GLY A 61 -7.12 -11.12 -3.45
C GLY A 61 -8.23 -10.51 -4.32
N PHE A 62 -7.92 -9.41 -5.01
CA PHE A 62 -8.82 -8.78 -5.97
C PHE A 62 -8.68 -9.35 -7.39
N PHE A 63 -7.69 -10.22 -7.69
CA PHE A 63 -7.48 -10.79 -9.03
C PHE A 63 -8.69 -11.55 -9.57
N PRO A 64 -9.32 -12.48 -8.82
CA PRO A 64 -10.49 -13.19 -9.32
C PRO A 64 -11.59 -12.22 -9.77
N ILE A 65 -11.83 -11.18 -8.99
CA ILE A 65 -12.84 -10.16 -9.27
C ILE A 65 -12.44 -9.35 -10.50
N ALA A 66 -11.20 -8.86 -10.55
CA ALA A 66 -10.68 -8.06 -11.66
C ALA A 66 -10.75 -8.80 -12.99
N LEU A 67 -10.26 -10.03 -13.02
CA LEU A 67 -10.19 -10.82 -14.24
C LEU A 67 -11.56 -11.30 -14.68
N TYR A 68 -12.37 -11.77 -13.74
CA TYR A 68 -13.69 -12.24 -14.08
C TYR A 68 -14.61 -11.10 -14.54
N ILE A 69 -14.57 -9.93 -13.90
CA ILE A 69 -15.43 -8.82 -14.32
C ILE A 69 -14.92 -8.19 -15.61
N PHE A 70 -13.63 -7.91 -15.72
CA PHE A 70 -13.11 -7.12 -16.83
C PHE A 70 -12.67 -7.98 -18.01
N VAL A 71 -11.89 -9.04 -17.80
CA VAL A 71 -11.35 -9.87 -18.90
C VAL A 71 -12.45 -10.73 -19.53
N TYR A 72 -13.35 -11.31 -18.74
CA TYR A 72 -14.41 -12.16 -19.28
C TYR A 72 -15.55 -11.35 -19.95
N PHE A 73 -16.04 -10.27 -19.32
CA PHE A 73 -17.16 -9.50 -19.90
C PHE A 73 -16.74 -8.45 -20.93
N VAL A 74 -15.49 -7.98 -20.89
CA VAL A 74 -14.99 -6.95 -21.81
C VAL A 74 -13.68 -7.39 -22.47
N PRO A 75 -13.68 -8.45 -23.33
CA PRO A 75 -12.45 -9.11 -23.76
C PRO A 75 -11.43 -8.23 -24.49
N TRP A 76 -11.88 -7.16 -25.15
CA TRP A 76 -11.04 -6.30 -26.00
C TRP A 76 -10.19 -5.27 -25.22
N ILE A 77 -10.59 -4.91 -23.99
CA ILE A 77 -9.84 -3.99 -23.11
C ILE A 77 -9.76 -4.51 -21.66
N GLY A 78 -10.29 -5.69 -21.42
CA GLY A 78 -10.52 -6.24 -20.09
C GLY A 78 -9.25 -6.43 -19.27
N ALA A 79 -8.14 -6.78 -19.91
CA ALA A 79 -6.86 -6.89 -19.25
C ALA A 79 -6.35 -5.53 -18.74
N GLU A 80 -6.46 -4.47 -19.56
CA GLU A 80 -6.10 -3.10 -19.15
C GLU A 80 -7.04 -2.58 -18.04
N LEU A 81 -8.35 -2.86 -18.12
CA LEU A 81 -9.29 -2.51 -17.05
C LEU A 81 -9.02 -3.29 -15.75
N ALA A 82 -8.65 -4.56 -15.84
CA ALA A 82 -8.27 -5.36 -14.69
C ALA A 82 -7.00 -4.81 -14.02
N ALA A 83 -5.97 -4.51 -14.81
CA ALA A 83 -4.75 -3.87 -14.31
C ALA A 83 -5.05 -2.53 -13.65
N GLN A 84 -5.87 -1.70 -14.28
CA GLN A 84 -6.29 -0.41 -13.75
C GLN A 84 -7.04 -0.54 -12.42
N PHE A 85 -7.93 -1.53 -12.31
CA PHE A 85 -8.66 -1.83 -11.08
C PHE A 85 -7.72 -2.31 -9.97
N LEU A 86 -6.77 -3.20 -10.28
CA LEU A 86 -5.78 -3.69 -9.32
C LEU A 86 -4.88 -2.54 -8.81
N ILE A 87 -4.40 -1.69 -9.72
CA ILE A 87 -3.64 -0.48 -9.37
C ILE A 87 -4.49 0.42 -8.47
N PHE A 88 -5.75 0.69 -8.84
CA PHE A 88 -6.67 1.47 -8.02
C PHE A 88 -6.82 0.89 -6.60
N THR A 89 -7.01 -0.43 -6.44
CA THR A 89 -7.13 -1.04 -5.11
C THR A 89 -5.89 -0.85 -4.25
N SER A 90 -4.70 -0.75 -4.84
CA SER A 90 -3.47 -0.46 -4.09
C SER A 90 -3.33 1.02 -3.66
N MET A 91 -4.02 1.92 -4.36
CA MET A 91 -3.95 3.38 -4.14
C MET A 91 -5.10 3.93 -3.28
N ALA A 92 -6.25 3.23 -3.25
CA ALA A 92 -7.50 3.80 -2.75
C ALA A 92 -7.49 4.06 -1.25
N TRP A 93 -6.96 3.13 -0.45
CA TRP A 93 -7.17 3.10 1.00
C TRP A 93 -6.58 4.31 1.72
N ASN A 94 -5.29 4.55 1.55
CA ASN A 94 -4.59 5.67 2.17
C ASN A 94 -5.14 7.03 1.68
N MET A 95 -5.53 7.14 0.41
CA MET A 95 -6.16 8.36 -0.11
C MET A 95 -7.52 8.63 0.54
N ILE A 96 -8.40 7.63 0.62
CA ILE A 96 -9.73 7.78 1.25
C ILE A 96 -9.58 8.19 2.71
N PHE A 97 -8.78 7.48 3.49
CA PHE A 97 -8.56 7.81 4.90
C PHE A 97 -7.86 9.16 5.08
N GLY A 98 -6.89 9.49 4.22
CA GLY A 98 -6.18 10.76 4.27
C GLY A 98 -7.10 11.97 4.08
N ILE A 99 -7.99 11.94 3.09
CA ILE A 99 -8.95 13.03 2.85
C ILE A 99 -10.01 13.06 3.95
N TYR A 100 -10.52 11.89 4.35
CA TYR A 100 -11.51 11.77 5.42
C TYR A 100 -11.01 12.36 6.75
N GLN A 101 -9.77 12.08 7.14
CA GLN A 101 -9.17 12.66 8.34
C GLN A 101 -8.99 14.17 8.21
N ALA A 102 -8.55 14.66 7.04
CA ALA A 102 -8.43 16.09 6.79
C ALA A 102 -9.76 16.84 7.01
N PHE A 103 -10.88 16.25 6.56
CA PHE A 103 -12.22 16.81 6.79
C PHE A 103 -12.64 16.80 8.26
N LYS A 104 -12.29 15.76 9.01
CA LYS A 104 -12.62 15.67 10.45
C LYS A 104 -11.78 16.61 11.31
N THR A 105 -10.58 16.98 10.86
CA THR A 105 -9.68 17.91 11.57
C THR A 105 -9.98 19.39 11.33
N LEU A 106 -10.96 19.72 10.48
CA LEU A 106 -11.36 21.11 10.24
C LEU A 106 -11.86 21.76 11.55
N PRO A 107 -11.36 22.97 11.92
CA PRO A 107 -11.86 23.70 13.08
C PRO A 107 -13.36 23.97 12.98
N ARG A 108 -14.09 23.84 14.10
CA ARG A 108 -15.54 24.03 14.12
C ARG A 108 -15.91 25.47 13.76
N GLU A 109 -15.11 26.42 14.22
CA GLU A 109 -15.28 27.85 13.98
C GLU A 109 -15.22 28.17 12.48
N LEU A 110 -14.31 27.51 11.74
CA LEU A 110 -14.21 27.66 10.29
C LEU A 110 -15.48 27.15 9.59
N LEU A 111 -16.00 26.00 10.04
CA LEU A 111 -17.22 25.39 9.48
C LEU A 111 -18.48 26.19 9.81
N ASP A 112 -18.56 26.76 11.01
CA ASP A 112 -19.71 27.57 11.41
C ASP A 112 -19.71 28.90 10.64
N MET A 113 -18.55 29.52 10.44
CA MET A 113 -18.42 30.70 9.58
C MET A 113 -18.71 30.39 8.11
N SER A 114 -18.18 29.29 7.55
CA SER A 114 -18.42 28.95 6.15
C SER A 114 -19.90 28.73 5.86
N ARG A 115 -20.66 28.11 6.76
CA ARG A 115 -22.10 27.87 6.59
C ARG A 115 -22.95 29.13 6.62
N VAL A 116 -22.49 30.18 7.28
CA VAL A 116 -23.18 31.48 7.31
C VAL A 116 -22.96 32.24 6.00
N TYR A 117 -21.73 32.21 5.46
CA TYR A 117 -21.34 33.05 4.32
C TYR A 117 -21.35 32.33 2.96
N LEU A 118 -21.24 31.01 2.93
CA LEU A 118 -21.12 30.22 1.71
C LEU A 118 -22.28 29.23 1.58
N ASN A 119 -22.70 29.00 0.35
CA ASN A 119 -23.53 27.82 0.05
C ASN A 119 -22.66 26.56 0.02
N GLU A 120 -23.30 25.39 0.08
CA GLU A 120 -22.61 24.09 0.14
C GLU A 120 -21.63 23.87 -1.02
N ARG A 121 -21.94 24.38 -2.22
CA ARG A 121 -21.04 24.31 -3.39
C ARG A 121 -19.75 25.10 -3.13
N LEU A 122 -19.87 26.36 -2.72
CA LEU A 122 -18.73 27.23 -2.48
C LEU A 122 -17.93 26.77 -1.25
N GLU A 123 -18.61 26.27 -0.22
CA GLU A 123 -18.00 25.65 0.95
C GLU A 123 -17.13 24.44 0.55
N LEU A 124 -17.65 23.55 -0.30
CA LEU A 124 -16.89 22.42 -0.82
C LEU A 124 -15.65 22.86 -1.62
N ALA A 125 -15.81 23.85 -2.51
CA ALA A 125 -14.73 24.32 -3.38
C ALA A 125 -13.63 25.08 -2.62
N HIS A 126 -13.98 25.89 -1.62
CA HIS A 126 -13.08 26.86 -1.01
C HIS A 126 -12.68 26.52 0.43
N VAL A 127 -13.35 25.57 1.08
CA VAL A 127 -13.02 25.13 2.44
C VAL A 127 -12.53 23.69 2.42
N PHE A 128 -13.37 22.76 1.99
CA PHE A 128 -13.05 21.32 2.06
C PHE A 128 -11.91 20.94 1.14
N LEU A 129 -11.98 21.34 -0.13
CA LEU A 129 -10.98 20.95 -1.11
C LEU A 129 -9.58 21.49 -0.77
N PRO A 130 -9.39 22.81 -0.49
CA PRO A 130 -8.10 23.35 -0.08
C PRO A 130 -7.56 22.73 1.21
N ALA A 131 -8.43 22.45 2.19
CA ALA A 131 -8.02 21.85 3.46
C ALA A 131 -7.47 20.43 3.28
N ALA A 132 -8.01 19.67 2.33
CA ALA A 132 -7.55 18.32 2.04
C ALA A 132 -6.31 18.26 1.13
N LEU A 133 -5.95 19.31 0.39
CA LEU A 133 -4.86 19.26 -0.60
C LEU A 133 -3.52 18.77 -0.05
N ARG A 134 -3.14 19.22 1.15
CA ARG A 134 -1.89 18.76 1.79
C ARG A 134 -1.92 17.25 2.00
N SER A 135 -3.06 16.73 2.47
CA SER A 135 -3.28 15.30 2.65
C SER A 135 -3.30 14.57 1.31
N VAL A 136 -3.94 15.14 0.28
CA VAL A 136 -3.99 14.56 -1.07
C VAL A 136 -2.59 14.41 -1.67
N TYR A 137 -1.75 15.46 -1.64
CA TYR A 137 -0.41 15.36 -2.24
C TYR A 137 0.50 14.38 -1.51
N TYR A 138 0.44 14.35 -0.18
CA TYR A 138 1.18 13.39 0.61
C TYR A 138 0.73 11.96 0.31
N ASN A 139 -0.59 11.70 0.38
CA ASN A 139 -1.13 10.38 0.12
C ASN A 139 -0.96 9.97 -1.34
N ALA A 140 -0.97 10.89 -2.29
CA ALA A 140 -0.70 10.60 -3.70
C ALA A 140 0.71 10.04 -3.92
N ALA A 141 1.72 10.62 -3.27
CA ALA A 141 3.09 10.10 -3.33
C ALA A 141 3.19 8.69 -2.71
N VAL A 142 2.52 8.46 -1.57
CA VAL A 142 2.49 7.15 -0.91
C VAL A 142 1.73 6.12 -1.75
N SER A 143 0.56 6.48 -2.29
CA SER A 143 -0.25 5.63 -3.17
C SER A 143 0.51 5.27 -4.44
N TRP A 144 1.26 6.23 -5.00
CA TRP A 144 2.10 5.99 -6.17
C TRP A 144 3.18 4.95 -5.89
N ALA A 145 3.90 5.08 -4.77
CA ALA A 145 4.91 4.12 -4.37
C ALA A 145 4.31 2.72 -4.14
N ASN A 146 3.15 2.64 -3.47
CA ASN A 146 2.43 1.39 -3.26
C ASN A 146 2.01 0.73 -4.58
N ALA A 147 1.45 1.49 -5.52
CA ALA A 147 1.07 0.95 -6.83
C ALA A 147 2.27 0.47 -7.64
N PHE A 148 3.38 1.21 -7.60
CA PHE A 148 4.61 0.81 -8.29
C PHE A 148 5.15 -0.53 -7.74
N PHE A 149 4.96 -0.78 -6.44
CA PHE A 149 5.32 -2.05 -5.81
C PHE A 149 4.55 -3.26 -6.38
N PHE A 150 3.27 -3.07 -6.74
CA PHE A 150 2.42 -4.14 -7.27
C PHE A 150 2.36 -4.16 -8.80
N ILE A 151 3.17 -3.37 -9.50
CA ILE A 151 2.97 -3.19 -10.93
C ILE A 151 3.18 -4.49 -11.72
N THR A 152 4.16 -5.30 -11.33
CA THR A 152 4.40 -6.61 -11.95
C THR A 152 3.17 -7.50 -11.84
N ALA A 153 2.48 -7.49 -10.69
CA ALA A 153 1.25 -8.25 -10.51
C ALA A 153 0.12 -7.69 -11.41
N SER A 154 0.02 -6.37 -11.57
CA SER A 154 -1.01 -5.77 -12.44
C SER A 154 -0.70 -5.87 -13.95
N GLU A 155 0.56 -6.01 -14.35
CA GLU A 155 0.98 -6.06 -15.76
C GLU A 155 1.20 -7.49 -16.27
N VAL A 156 1.54 -8.43 -15.37
CA VAL A 156 1.63 -9.86 -15.65
C VAL A 156 0.48 -10.55 -14.95
N ILE A 157 -0.60 -10.70 -15.68
CA ILE A 157 -1.84 -11.27 -15.19
C ILE A 157 -1.83 -12.76 -15.50
N THR A 158 -1.89 -13.61 -14.47
CA THR A 158 -1.93 -15.06 -14.65
C THR A 158 -3.15 -15.67 -13.95
N LEU A 159 -4.10 -16.20 -14.73
CA LEU A 159 -5.26 -16.95 -14.22
C LEU A 159 -5.66 -18.06 -15.20
N GLY A 160 -5.00 -19.22 -15.14
CA GLY A 160 -5.16 -20.31 -16.12
C GLY A 160 -4.57 -19.99 -17.51
N THR A 161 -4.66 -18.73 -17.94
CA THR A 161 -3.94 -18.14 -19.06
C THR A 161 -3.10 -16.96 -18.58
N GLU A 162 -1.97 -16.75 -19.24
CA GLU A 162 -1.09 -15.62 -18.98
C GLU A 162 -1.37 -14.49 -19.97
N VAL A 163 -1.64 -13.30 -19.46
CA VAL A 163 -1.84 -12.07 -20.22
C VAL A 163 -0.85 -11.04 -19.72
N LYS A 164 0.09 -10.64 -20.59
CA LYS A 164 1.10 -9.63 -20.28
C LYS A 164 0.75 -8.32 -20.98
N LEU A 165 0.53 -7.27 -20.20
CA LEU A 165 0.33 -5.91 -20.72
C LEU A 165 1.66 -5.24 -20.99
N PHE A 166 1.71 -4.29 -21.91
CA PHE A 166 2.96 -3.55 -22.19
C PHE A 166 3.34 -2.63 -21.03
N GLY A 167 4.40 -2.92 -20.30
CA GLY A 167 4.79 -2.14 -19.12
C GLY A 167 6.13 -2.56 -18.54
N ILE A 168 6.66 -1.78 -17.58
CA ILE A 168 8.00 -2.02 -17.03
C ILE A 168 8.07 -3.34 -16.25
N GLY A 169 6.98 -3.73 -15.60
CA GLY A 169 6.87 -4.99 -14.86
C GLY A 169 6.92 -6.20 -15.78
N SER A 170 6.13 -6.19 -16.86
CA SER A 170 6.15 -7.27 -17.86
C SER A 170 7.45 -7.32 -18.65
N PHE A 171 8.03 -6.17 -18.99
CA PHE A 171 9.34 -6.10 -19.66
C PHE A 171 10.44 -6.79 -18.84
N VAL A 172 10.50 -6.52 -17.53
CA VAL A 172 11.50 -7.13 -16.63
C VAL A 172 11.26 -8.63 -16.50
N VAL A 173 10.01 -9.07 -16.34
CA VAL A 173 9.65 -10.49 -16.25
C VAL A 173 10.01 -11.24 -17.53
N ASP A 174 9.63 -10.71 -18.70
CA ASP A 174 9.93 -11.30 -20.01
C ASP A 174 11.44 -11.42 -20.25
N ALA A 175 12.21 -10.40 -19.87
CA ALA A 175 13.66 -10.43 -20.01
C ALA A 175 14.29 -11.55 -19.16
N PHE A 176 13.78 -11.79 -17.94
CA PHE A 176 14.23 -12.91 -17.12
C PHE A 176 13.85 -14.27 -17.67
N GLU A 177 12.62 -14.44 -18.15
CA GLU A 177 12.17 -15.69 -18.76
C GLU A 177 12.99 -16.05 -20.01
N ARG A 178 13.43 -15.05 -20.77
CA ARG A 178 14.31 -15.23 -21.93
C ARG A 178 15.79 -15.41 -21.57
N GLY A 179 16.15 -15.29 -20.29
CA GLY A 179 17.54 -15.32 -19.83
C GLY A 179 18.36 -14.08 -20.24
N ASP A 180 17.74 -13.01 -20.75
CA ASP A 180 18.43 -11.76 -21.07
C ASP A 180 18.58 -10.91 -19.81
N THR A 181 19.63 -11.23 -19.04
CA THR A 181 19.96 -10.49 -17.82
C THR A 181 20.24 -9.02 -18.08
N THR A 182 20.79 -8.69 -19.26
CA THR A 182 21.13 -7.29 -19.59
C THR A 182 19.87 -6.45 -19.72
N ALA A 183 18.90 -6.92 -20.52
CA ALA A 183 17.62 -6.23 -20.66
C ALA A 183 16.89 -6.16 -19.31
N ALA A 184 16.91 -7.23 -18.52
CA ALA A 184 16.25 -7.25 -17.22
C ALA A 184 16.84 -6.21 -16.25
N TYR A 185 18.16 -6.12 -16.14
CA TYR A 185 18.83 -5.11 -15.30
C TYR A 185 18.64 -3.69 -15.82
N VAL A 186 18.64 -3.47 -17.13
CA VAL A 186 18.32 -2.16 -17.72
C VAL A 186 16.89 -1.76 -17.39
N GLY A 187 15.93 -2.67 -17.51
CA GLY A 187 14.52 -2.44 -17.14
C GLY A 187 14.36 -2.04 -15.67
N ILE A 188 15.01 -2.77 -14.77
CA ILE A 188 15.01 -2.46 -13.33
C ILE A 188 15.63 -1.07 -13.08
N ALA A 189 16.79 -0.79 -13.68
CA ALA A 189 17.48 0.48 -13.50
C ALA A 189 16.63 1.66 -14.00
N VAL A 190 15.97 1.52 -15.15
CA VAL A 190 15.06 2.53 -15.70
C VAL A 190 13.83 2.70 -14.81
N GLY A 191 13.22 1.61 -14.35
CA GLY A 191 12.08 1.67 -13.43
C GLY A 191 12.40 2.40 -12.12
N VAL A 192 13.52 2.04 -11.49
CA VAL A 192 14.00 2.70 -10.25
C VAL A 192 14.34 4.17 -10.50
N ALA A 193 15.18 4.45 -11.50
CA ALA A 193 15.59 5.81 -11.81
C ALA A 193 14.40 6.70 -12.18
N GLY A 194 13.44 6.16 -12.92
CA GLY A 194 12.19 6.84 -13.26
C GLY A 194 11.34 7.17 -12.04
N ASN A 195 11.14 6.21 -11.13
CA ASN A 195 10.35 6.43 -9.92
C ASN A 195 11.03 7.44 -8.96
N VAL A 196 12.36 7.36 -8.82
CA VAL A 196 13.17 8.32 -8.06
C VAL A 196 13.10 9.72 -8.68
N ALA A 197 13.27 9.82 -10.00
CA ALA A 197 13.18 11.09 -10.72
C ALA A 197 11.79 11.72 -10.54
N LEU A 198 10.72 10.94 -10.68
CA LEU A 198 9.36 11.42 -10.44
C LEU A 198 9.18 11.93 -9.01
N TYR A 199 9.73 11.24 -8.01
CA TYR A 199 9.68 11.71 -6.62
C TYR A 199 10.34 13.08 -6.45
N PHE A 200 11.56 13.26 -6.96
CA PHE A 200 12.28 14.52 -6.81
C PHE A 200 11.71 15.66 -7.66
N LEU A 201 11.29 15.38 -8.89
CA LEU A 201 10.83 16.38 -9.85
C LEU A 201 9.38 16.80 -9.60
N LEU A 202 8.51 15.86 -9.21
CA LEU A 202 7.08 16.08 -9.04
C LEU A 202 6.66 16.03 -7.58
N TRP A 203 6.75 14.86 -6.93
CA TRP A 203 6.13 14.65 -5.61
C TRP A 203 6.69 15.58 -4.53
N ARG A 204 8.01 15.72 -4.45
CA ARG A 204 8.67 16.62 -3.50
C ARG A 204 8.21 18.07 -3.68
N ARG A 205 8.05 18.52 -4.92
CA ARG A 205 7.59 19.88 -5.23
C ARG A 205 6.13 20.08 -4.81
N LEU A 206 5.24 19.15 -5.16
CA LEU A 206 3.82 19.22 -4.81
C LEU A 206 3.59 19.21 -3.29
N MET A 207 4.32 18.37 -2.55
CA MET A 207 4.19 18.32 -1.09
C MET A 207 4.74 19.57 -0.38
N ARG A 208 5.75 20.23 -0.97
CA ARG A 208 6.33 21.46 -0.41
C ARG A 208 5.45 22.68 -0.69
N ASP A 209 5.06 22.85 -1.95
CA ASP A 209 4.42 24.08 -2.43
C ASP A 209 2.89 24.03 -2.31
N VAL A 210 2.29 22.82 -2.27
CA VAL A 210 0.83 22.56 -2.14
C VAL A 210 0.01 23.49 -3.04
N PRO A 211 0.19 23.41 -4.38
CA PRO A 211 -0.46 24.33 -5.30
C PRO A 211 -1.99 24.25 -5.18
N GLN A 212 -2.65 25.40 -5.12
CA GLN A 212 -4.10 25.48 -5.10
C GLN A 212 -4.64 25.30 -6.52
N PRO A 213 -5.68 24.48 -6.74
CA PRO A 213 -6.31 24.41 -8.04
C PRO A 213 -7.04 25.74 -8.34
N PRO A 214 -7.13 26.12 -9.63
CA PRO A 214 -7.96 27.24 -10.06
C PRO A 214 -9.38 27.12 -9.48
N SER A 215 -9.93 28.23 -8.99
CA SER A 215 -11.28 28.26 -8.37
C SER A 215 -12.36 27.66 -9.27
N ALA A 216 -12.29 27.94 -10.58
CA ALA A 216 -13.19 27.35 -11.57
C ALA A 216 -13.14 25.81 -11.58
N LEU A 217 -11.96 25.21 -11.50
CA LEU A 217 -11.81 23.74 -11.45
C LEU A 217 -12.32 23.18 -10.12
N ALA A 218 -12.01 23.84 -9.01
CA ALA A 218 -12.51 23.45 -7.70
C ALA A 218 -14.04 23.41 -7.69
N GLU A 219 -14.68 24.46 -8.23
CA GLU A 219 -16.13 24.54 -8.35
C GLU A 219 -16.74 23.49 -9.30
N ILE A 220 -16.13 23.24 -10.45
CA ILE A 220 -16.58 22.20 -11.40
C ILE A 220 -16.54 20.82 -10.75
N PHE A 221 -15.60 20.57 -9.83
CA PHE A 221 -15.46 19.29 -9.15
C PHE A 221 -16.43 19.12 -7.96
N THR A 222 -17.00 20.20 -7.43
CA THR A 222 -17.94 20.12 -6.29
C THR A 222 -19.16 19.22 -6.48
N PRO A 223 -19.83 19.14 -7.66
CA PRO A 223 -20.98 18.26 -7.83
C PRO A 223 -20.58 16.79 -7.67
N TRP A 224 -19.36 16.44 -8.08
CA TRP A 224 -18.78 15.11 -7.88
C TRP A 224 -18.46 14.85 -6.40
N ILE A 225 -17.89 15.80 -5.67
CA ILE A 225 -17.68 15.64 -4.22
C ILE A 225 -19.01 15.35 -3.52
N LYS A 226 -20.06 16.09 -3.88
CA LYS A 226 -21.38 16.00 -3.24
C LYS A 226 -22.12 14.70 -3.58
N HIS A 227 -22.14 14.29 -4.85
CA HIS A 227 -23.00 13.18 -5.32
C HIS A 227 -22.24 11.97 -5.86
N GLY A 228 -20.93 12.07 -6.03
CA GLY A 228 -20.09 11.01 -6.60
C GLY A 228 -20.13 9.73 -5.77
N SER A 229 -20.44 9.81 -4.47
CA SER A 229 -20.58 8.63 -3.62
C SER A 229 -21.73 7.72 -4.11
N HIS A 230 -22.80 8.27 -4.67
CA HIS A 230 -23.86 7.47 -5.28
C HIS A 230 -23.35 6.69 -6.50
N ALA A 231 -22.52 7.31 -7.34
CA ALA A 231 -21.91 6.64 -8.49
C ALA A 231 -20.91 5.56 -8.04
N VAL A 232 -20.14 5.81 -6.97
CA VAL A 232 -19.23 4.84 -6.37
C VAL A 232 -20.00 3.65 -5.79
N PHE A 233 -21.05 3.89 -4.99
CA PHE A 233 -21.87 2.84 -4.42
C PHE A 233 -22.66 2.06 -5.48
N ALA A 234 -23.19 2.74 -6.50
CA ALA A 234 -23.85 2.08 -7.63
C ALA A 234 -22.87 1.20 -8.41
N SER A 235 -21.67 1.71 -8.72
CA SER A 235 -20.61 0.93 -9.38
C SER A 235 -20.22 -0.29 -8.54
N ALA A 236 -19.99 -0.12 -7.23
CA ALA A 236 -19.66 -1.21 -6.33
C ALA A 236 -20.80 -2.26 -6.24
N ALA A 237 -22.06 -1.81 -6.19
CA ALA A 237 -23.21 -2.68 -6.19
C ALA A 237 -23.36 -3.44 -7.52
N LEU A 238 -23.09 -2.80 -8.66
CA LEU A 238 -23.08 -3.45 -9.97
C LEU A 238 -21.97 -4.49 -10.09
N LEU A 239 -20.75 -4.17 -9.62
CA LEU A 239 -19.63 -5.13 -9.59
C LEU A 239 -19.97 -6.33 -8.71
N LEU A 240 -20.54 -6.08 -7.53
CA LEU A 240 -20.98 -7.15 -6.62
C LEU A 240 -22.11 -7.99 -7.23
N ALA A 241 -23.10 -7.35 -7.86
CA ALA A 241 -24.20 -8.04 -8.53
C ALA A 241 -23.70 -8.89 -9.70
N ALA A 242 -22.76 -8.39 -10.50
CA ALA A 242 -22.12 -9.14 -11.58
C ALA A 242 -21.34 -10.35 -11.04
N ALA A 243 -20.58 -10.18 -9.97
CA ALA A 243 -19.87 -11.26 -9.30
C ALA A 243 -20.84 -12.32 -8.74
N LEU A 244 -21.92 -11.91 -8.08
CA LEU A 244 -22.94 -12.81 -7.53
C LEU A 244 -23.72 -13.54 -8.64
N TYR A 245 -24.14 -12.83 -9.67
CA TYR A 245 -24.82 -13.40 -10.83
C TYR A 245 -23.99 -14.52 -11.47
N TYR A 246 -22.68 -14.31 -11.60
CA TYR A 246 -21.80 -15.35 -12.09
C TYR A 246 -21.60 -16.49 -11.10
N ALA A 247 -21.41 -16.19 -9.82
CA ALA A 247 -21.27 -17.22 -8.79
C ALA A 247 -22.49 -18.17 -8.77
N MET A 248 -23.68 -17.65 -9.10
CA MET A 248 -24.91 -18.45 -9.21
C MET A 248 -25.02 -19.24 -10.52
N ARG A 249 -24.39 -18.79 -11.62
CA ARG A 249 -24.42 -19.47 -12.92
C ARG A 249 -23.29 -20.47 -13.12
N SER A 250 -22.18 -20.26 -12.43
CA SER A 250 -21.09 -21.22 -12.38
C SER A 250 -21.53 -22.42 -11.57
N PRO A 251 -21.20 -23.66 -11.98
CA PRO A 251 -21.38 -24.79 -11.09
C PRO A 251 -20.67 -24.46 -9.76
N PRO A 252 -21.34 -24.64 -8.61
CA PRO A 252 -20.71 -24.37 -7.33
C PRO A 252 -19.43 -25.19 -7.30
N PRO A 253 -18.31 -24.58 -6.89
CA PRO A 253 -17.07 -25.31 -6.83
C PRO A 253 -17.27 -26.53 -5.93
N PRO A 254 -16.70 -27.68 -6.31
CA PRO A 254 -16.89 -28.90 -5.53
C PRO A 254 -16.49 -28.62 -4.08
N ALA A 255 -17.34 -28.98 -3.14
CA ALA A 255 -17.12 -28.71 -1.72
C ALA A 255 -15.76 -29.25 -1.24
N THR A 256 -15.31 -30.37 -1.83
CA THR A 256 -13.98 -30.93 -1.65
C THR A 256 -12.88 -29.94 -2.05
N GLY A 257 -12.98 -29.29 -3.22
CA GLY A 257 -11.99 -28.30 -3.67
C GLY A 257 -11.93 -27.04 -2.81
N LEU A 258 -13.05 -26.58 -2.26
CA LEU A 258 -13.06 -25.48 -1.29
C LEU A 258 -12.43 -25.90 0.04
N LEU A 259 -12.79 -27.08 0.57
CA LEU A 259 -12.24 -27.60 1.83
C LEU A 259 -10.73 -27.89 1.74
N GLU A 260 -10.30 -28.49 0.65
CA GLU A 260 -8.88 -28.71 0.32
C GLU A 260 -8.15 -27.37 0.20
N GLY A 261 -8.76 -26.40 -0.49
CA GLY A 261 -8.29 -25.02 -0.57
C GLY A 261 -8.07 -24.43 0.83
N PHE A 262 -9.09 -24.45 1.68
CA PHE A 262 -9.00 -23.95 3.05
C PHE A 262 -7.92 -24.67 3.88
N ALA A 263 -7.85 -25.99 3.80
CA ALA A 263 -6.88 -26.79 4.54
C ALA A 263 -5.44 -26.46 4.11
N GLN A 264 -5.19 -26.37 2.79
CA GLN A 264 -3.88 -26.03 2.24
C GLN A 264 -3.50 -24.57 2.55
N SER A 265 -4.45 -23.63 2.43
CA SER A 265 -4.24 -22.24 2.82
C SER A 265 -3.87 -22.13 4.31
N LEU A 266 -4.59 -22.81 5.20
CA LEU A 266 -4.30 -22.84 6.64
C LEU A 266 -2.93 -23.44 6.94
N ALA A 267 -2.57 -24.56 6.30
CA ALA A 267 -1.26 -25.16 6.43
C ALA A 267 -0.13 -24.20 5.97
N SER A 268 -0.42 -23.37 4.98
CA SER A 268 0.50 -22.38 4.42
C SER A 268 0.64 -21.11 5.26
N VAL A 269 -0.25 -20.85 6.23
CA VAL A 269 -0.17 -19.66 7.11
C VAL A 269 1.09 -19.68 7.97
N ALA A 270 1.45 -20.83 8.52
CA ALA A 270 2.58 -20.95 9.45
C ALA A 270 3.93 -20.54 8.83
N PRO A 271 4.36 -21.08 7.67
CA PRO A 271 5.63 -20.67 7.06
C PRO A 271 5.63 -19.19 6.65
N THR A 272 4.53 -18.68 6.08
CA THR A 272 4.41 -17.25 5.74
C THR A 272 4.51 -16.37 6.99
N SER A 273 3.81 -16.72 8.06
CA SER A 273 3.84 -15.97 9.32
C SER A 273 5.25 -15.96 9.93
N ALA A 274 5.97 -17.09 9.88
CA ALA A 274 7.34 -17.18 10.39
C ALA A 274 8.27 -16.21 9.67
N ARG A 275 8.17 -16.10 8.33
CA ARG A 275 8.95 -15.15 7.53
C ARG A 275 8.61 -13.71 7.84
N VAL A 276 7.31 -13.39 7.96
CA VAL A 276 6.87 -12.04 8.33
C VAL A 276 7.40 -11.67 9.72
N LEU A 277 7.29 -12.56 10.71
CA LEU A 277 7.81 -12.32 12.05
C LEU A 277 9.34 -12.19 12.06
N ALA A 278 10.07 -12.97 11.25
CA ALA A 278 11.50 -12.84 11.09
C ALA A 278 11.88 -11.47 10.49
N ALA A 279 11.21 -11.05 9.42
CA ALA A 279 11.42 -9.74 8.81
C ALA A 279 11.10 -8.59 9.79
N LEU A 280 10.03 -8.72 10.58
CA LEU A 280 9.69 -7.76 11.64
C LEU A 280 10.74 -7.71 12.75
N GLY A 281 11.23 -8.87 13.21
CA GLY A 281 12.29 -8.92 14.21
C GLY A 281 13.59 -8.27 13.74
N ILE A 282 14.02 -8.58 12.51
CA ILE A 282 15.23 -7.99 11.91
C ILE A 282 15.05 -6.49 11.72
N SER A 283 13.92 -6.04 11.16
CA SER A 283 13.65 -4.63 10.91
C SER A 283 13.50 -3.82 12.20
N ALA A 284 12.88 -4.40 13.25
CA ALA A 284 12.85 -3.82 14.59
C ALA A 284 14.26 -3.58 15.14
N ALA A 285 15.15 -4.58 15.01
CA ALA A 285 16.53 -4.46 15.44
C ALA A 285 17.28 -3.36 14.68
N VAL A 286 17.07 -3.25 13.36
CA VAL A 286 17.62 -2.17 12.54
C VAL A 286 17.07 -0.80 12.96
N GLY A 287 15.76 -0.68 13.22
CA GLY A 287 15.15 0.56 13.68
C GLY A 287 15.66 1.01 15.04
N ILE A 288 15.79 0.09 16.00
CA ILE A 288 16.38 0.37 17.32
C ILE A 288 17.85 0.79 17.17
N ALA A 289 18.63 0.11 16.33
CA ALA A 289 20.02 0.46 16.07
C ALA A 289 20.15 1.85 15.42
N ALA A 290 19.27 2.19 14.48
CA ALA A 290 19.22 3.51 13.86
C ALA A 290 18.96 4.61 14.88
N VAL A 291 17.97 4.43 15.76
CA VAL A 291 17.69 5.38 16.85
C VAL A 291 18.86 5.49 17.81
N ALA A 292 19.43 4.37 18.26
CA ALA A 292 20.56 4.38 19.16
C ALA A 292 21.77 5.13 18.56
N LEU A 293 21.98 5.01 17.24
CA LEU A 293 23.01 5.74 16.52
C LEU A 293 22.70 7.24 16.45
N VAL A 294 21.47 7.63 16.11
CA VAL A 294 21.03 9.03 16.06
C VAL A 294 21.10 9.69 17.45
N VAL A 295 20.76 8.95 18.51
CA VAL A 295 20.88 9.42 19.90
C VAL A 295 22.34 9.76 20.24
N ARG A 296 23.29 8.91 19.83
CA ARG A 296 24.72 9.10 20.07
C ARG A 296 25.35 10.16 19.16
N LYS A 297 24.90 10.21 17.90
CA LYS A 297 25.39 11.08 16.84
C LYS A 297 24.21 11.67 16.06
N PRO A 298 23.68 12.83 16.50
CA PRO A 298 22.52 13.44 15.85
C PRO A 298 22.72 13.71 14.35
N GLU A 299 23.96 13.95 13.91
CA GLU A 299 24.32 14.12 12.50
C GLU A 299 24.04 12.89 11.62
N ALA A 300 23.92 11.69 12.23
CA ALA A 300 23.60 10.46 11.51
C ALA A 300 22.13 10.43 11.02
N GLU A 301 21.26 11.30 11.54
CA GLU A 301 19.86 11.36 11.16
C GLU A 301 19.67 11.59 9.66
N THR A 302 20.31 12.63 9.11
CA THR A 302 20.22 12.98 7.69
C THR A 302 20.65 11.85 6.75
N PRO A 303 21.85 11.24 6.89
CA PRO A 303 22.26 10.15 6.02
C PRO A 303 21.39 8.89 6.19
N ILE A 304 20.90 8.59 7.41
CA ILE A 304 19.97 7.48 7.63
C ILE A 304 18.66 7.73 6.88
N LEU A 305 18.07 8.91 7.03
CA LEU A 305 16.83 9.26 6.32
C LEU A 305 17.01 9.24 4.80
N LEU A 306 18.17 9.67 4.30
CA LEU A 306 18.50 9.58 2.87
C LEU A 306 18.58 8.13 2.39
N ALA A 307 19.28 7.26 3.14
CA ALA A 307 19.40 5.84 2.82
C ALA A 307 18.03 5.13 2.84
N LEU A 308 17.19 5.41 3.85
CA LEU A 308 15.83 4.88 3.93
C LEU A 308 14.94 5.40 2.80
N SER A 309 15.08 6.67 2.42
CA SER A 309 14.35 7.24 1.28
C SER A 309 14.75 6.57 -0.03
N ALA A 310 16.05 6.34 -0.23
CA ALA A 310 16.56 5.60 -1.39
C ALA A 310 16.02 4.16 -1.41
N LEU A 311 16.05 3.45 -0.27
CA LEU A 311 15.54 2.09 -0.16
C LEU A 311 14.02 2.03 -0.43
N SER A 312 13.25 3.01 0.05
CA SER A 312 11.80 3.10 -0.17
C SER A 312 11.40 3.33 -1.62
N SER A 313 12.32 3.86 -2.44
CA SER A 313 12.06 4.16 -3.84
C SER A 313 12.13 2.93 -4.75
N VAL A 314 12.70 1.83 -4.25
CA VAL A 314 12.92 0.58 -5.00
C VAL A 314 11.92 -0.48 -4.55
N PRO A 315 11.01 -0.95 -5.44
CA PRO A 315 10.19 -2.12 -5.16
C PRO A 315 11.04 -3.34 -4.81
N ALA A 316 10.61 -4.11 -3.80
CA ALA A 316 11.35 -5.31 -3.39
C ALA A 316 11.53 -6.33 -4.52
N VAL A 317 10.56 -6.42 -5.43
CA VAL A 317 10.60 -7.29 -6.62
C VAL A 317 11.83 -7.00 -7.48
N PHE A 318 12.21 -5.73 -7.61
CA PHE A 318 13.37 -5.33 -8.40
C PHE A 318 14.71 -5.66 -7.72
N LEU A 319 14.70 -5.98 -6.43
CA LEU A 319 15.88 -6.44 -5.69
C LEU A 319 16.08 -7.95 -5.81
N TYR A 320 15.09 -8.71 -6.29
CA TYR A 320 15.19 -10.16 -6.49
C TYR A 320 16.43 -10.61 -7.27
N PRO A 321 16.84 -9.98 -8.38
CA PRO A 321 18.00 -10.46 -9.13
C PRO A 321 19.31 -10.31 -8.34
N LEU A 322 19.43 -9.22 -7.57
CA LEU A 322 20.60 -8.97 -6.73
C LEU A 322 20.63 -9.93 -5.54
N ILE A 323 19.53 -10.01 -4.79
CA ILE A 323 19.43 -10.84 -3.58
C ILE A 323 19.45 -12.34 -3.96
N GLY A 324 18.73 -12.70 -5.02
CA GLY A 324 18.66 -14.06 -5.56
C GLY A 324 19.99 -14.56 -6.11
N SER A 325 20.92 -13.69 -6.48
CA SER A 325 22.27 -14.13 -6.88
C SER A 325 23.08 -14.74 -5.72
N VAL A 326 22.76 -14.36 -4.48
CA VAL A 326 23.51 -14.74 -3.26
C VAL A 326 22.67 -15.50 -2.22
N ALA A 327 21.34 -15.51 -2.36
CA ALA A 327 20.41 -16.17 -1.43
C ALA A 327 19.37 -16.99 -2.19
N ARG A 328 18.90 -18.09 -1.57
CA ARG A 328 17.84 -18.97 -2.08
C ARG A 328 16.89 -19.37 -0.95
N GLY A 329 15.73 -19.90 -1.30
CA GLY A 329 14.77 -20.44 -0.33
C GLY A 329 14.35 -19.42 0.73
N GLU A 330 14.29 -19.86 1.99
CA GLU A 330 13.85 -19.03 3.13
C GLU A 330 14.62 -17.72 3.28
N ALA A 331 15.95 -17.77 3.08
CA ALA A 331 16.80 -16.59 3.22
C ALA A 331 16.46 -15.52 2.17
N LEU A 332 16.19 -15.96 0.92
CA LEU A 332 15.76 -15.07 -0.15
C LEU A 332 14.37 -14.48 0.13
N ALA A 333 13.42 -15.32 0.54
CA ALA A 333 12.07 -14.88 0.86
C ALA A 333 12.09 -13.80 1.96
N VAL A 334 12.78 -14.05 3.08
CA VAL A 334 12.92 -13.07 4.16
C VAL A 334 13.66 -11.82 3.68
N ALA A 335 14.74 -11.96 2.92
CA ALA A 335 15.51 -10.82 2.42
C ALA A 335 14.69 -9.90 1.52
N LEU A 336 13.73 -10.43 0.74
CA LEU A 336 12.81 -9.63 -0.08
C LEU A 336 11.76 -8.87 0.75
N LEU A 337 11.44 -9.34 1.96
CA LEU A 337 10.53 -8.63 2.88
C LEU A 337 11.22 -7.45 3.61
N LEU A 338 12.55 -7.51 3.75
CA LEU A 338 13.31 -6.56 4.57
C LEU A 338 13.27 -5.11 4.08
N PRO A 339 13.41 -4.78 2.78
CA PRO A 339 13.45 -3.39 2.31
C PRO A 339 12.26 -2.56 2.80
N GLY A 340 11.03 -3.03 2.56
CA GLY A 340 9.82 -2.34 3.03
C GLY A 340 9.72 -2.31 4.56
N SER A 341 9.98 -3.44 5.21
CA SER A 341 9.89 -3.55 6.67
C SER A 341 10.87 -2.62 7.39
N ILE A 342 12.12 -2.54 6.90
CA ILE A 342 13.18 -1.66 7.43
C ILE A 342 12.81 -0.20 7.25
N VAL A 343 12.32 0.19 6.07
CA VAL A 343 11.90 1.57 5.81
C VAL A 343 10.86 2.01 6.84
N TYR A 344 9.79 1.23 7.03
CA TYR A 344 8.72 1.61 7.96
C TYR A 344 9.17 1.63 9.43
N THR A 345 9.88 0.59 9.87
CA THR A 345 10.34 0.51 11.26
C THR A 345 11.39 1.58 11.58
N ALA A 346 12.40 1.75 10.73
CA ALA A 346 13.48 2.70 10.97
C ALA A 346 13.04 4.16 10.83
N LEU A 347 12.17 4.50 9.87
CA LEU A 347 11.64 5.88 9.77
C LEU A 347 10.82 6.26 11.01
N ASN A 348 9.94 5.37 11.46
CA ASN A 348 9.15 5.61 12.66
C ASN A 348 10.04 5.65 13.91
N ALA A 349 11.02 4.75 14.02
CA ALA A 349 11.96 4.75 15.13
C ALA A 349 12.75 6.08 15.17
N VAL A 350 13.33 6.53 14.05
CA VAL A 350 14.07 7.80 13.99
C VAL A 350 13.16 9.00 14.26
N ALA A 351 11.88 8.96 13.89
CA ALA A 351 10.92 10.01 14.23
C ALA A 351 10.74 10.15 15.76
N ALA A 352 10.75 9.05 16.51
CA ALA A 352 10.65 9.09 17.97
C ALA A 352 11.71 9.99 18.62
N TRP A 353 12.93 10.00 18.08
CA TRP A 353 14.03 10.82 18.61
C TRP A 353 13.74 12.33 18.58
N ARG A 354 12.90 12.79 17.64
CA ARG A 354 12.56 14.21 17.51
C ARG A 354 11.58 14.67 18.58
N ASP A 355 10.73 13.78 19.06
CA ASP A 355 9.67 14.10 20.02
C ASP A 355 10.09 13.87 21.49
N VAL A 356 11.32 13.38 21.73
CA VAL A 356 11.89 13.29 23.08
C VAL A 356 12.18 14.70 23.62
N PRO A 357 11.64 15.10 24.79
CA PRO A 357 11.84 16.41 25.39
C PRO A 357 13.26 16.60 25.95
N ARG A 358 14.22 16.95 25.08
CA ARG A 358 15.67 16.99 25.41
C ARG A 358 16.04 18.04 26.44
N ASP A 359 15.30 19.14 26.50
CA ASP A 359 15.59 20.25 27.41
C ASP A 359 15.38 19.84 28.88
N PHE A 360 14.33 19.07 29.14
CA PHE A 360 14.08 18.51 30.48
C PHE A 360 15.14 17.46 30.86
N VAL A 361 15.53 16.59 29.93
CA VAL A 361 16.60 15.59 30.16
C VAL A 361 17.91 16.26 30.57
N LYS A 362 18.27 17.35 29.89
CA LYS A 362 19.47 18.15 30.23
C LYS A 362 19.30 18.86 31.58
N ALA A 363 18.15 19.47 31.84
CA ALA A 363 17.89 20.20 33.09
C ALA A 363 17.94 19.29 34.33
N TYR A 364 17.41 18.07 34.24
CA TYR A 364 17.41 17.10 35.35
C TYR A 364 18.67 16.21 35.40
N GLY A 365 19.63 16.41 34.49
CA GLY A 365 20.88 15.63 34.47
C GLY A 365 20.69 14.13 34.21
N VAL A 366 19.57 13.73 33.59
CA VAL A 366 19.24 12.32 33.35
C VAL A 366 20.21 11.73 32.32
N ARG A 367 20.95 10.69 32.72
CA ARG A 367 22.00 10.05 31.90
C ARG A 367 21.94 8.52 32.01
N GLY A 368 22.63 7.85 31.10
CA GLY A 368 22.83 6.40 31.15
C GLY A 368 21.52 5.60 31.07
N ALA A 369 21.42 4.51 31.84
CA ALA A 369 20.28 3.60 31.78
C ALA A 369 18.92 4.27 32.10
N VAL A 370 18.92 5.26 33.00
CA VAL A 370 17.70 5.99 33.36
C VAL A 370 17.13 6.73 32.15
N TYR A 371 17.99 7.38 31.36
CA TYR A 371 17.58 8.04 30.12
C TYR A 371 16.97 7.05 29.12
N TYR A 372 17.64 5.91 28.88
CA TYR A 372 17.19 4.94 27.90
C TYR A 372 15.86 4.27 28.30
N VAL A 373 15.72 3.86 29.56
CA VAL A 373 14.58 3.05 30.02
C VAL A 373 13.37 3.91 30.40
N HIS A 374 13.59 5.08 31.00
CA HIS A 374 12.49 5.89 31.57
C HIS A 374 12.14 7.11 30.75
N VAL A 375 12.96 7.49 29.75
CA VAL A 375 12.69 8.64 28.90
C VAL A 375 12.57 8.24 27.43
N LEU A 376 13.64 7.68 26.86
CA LEU A 376 13.68 7.37 25.43
C LEU A 376 12.71 6.26 25.06
N LEU A 377 12.76 5.11 25.74
CA LEU A 377 11.94 3.96 25.38
C LEU A 377 10.43 4.25 25.51
N PRO A 378 9.91 4.87 26.59
CA PRO A 378 8.51 5.23 26.70
C PRO A 378 8.08 6.23 25.61
N ALA A 379 8.88 7.27 25.35
CA ALA A 379 8.59 8.24 24.31
C ALA A 379 8.61 7.60 22.91
N ALA A 380 9.48 6.61 22.68
CA ALA A 380 9.61 5.93 21.41
C ALA A 380 8.60 4.80 21.19
N LEU A 381 7.99 4.26 22.25
CA LEU A 381 7.14 3.08 22.18
C LEU A 381 5.96 3.23 21.20
N PRO A 382 5.19 4.35 21.19
CA PRO A 382 4.11 4.55 20.22
C PRO A 382 4.61 4.52 18.77
N TYR A 383 5.77 5.12 18.51
CA TYR A 383 6.39 5.16 17.18
C TYR A 383 6.90 3.79 16.76
N LEU A 384 7.56 3.06 17.66
CA LEU A 384 8.04 1.70 17.39
C LEU A 384 6.86 0.76 17.07
N VAL A 385 5.78 0.82 17.86
CA VAL A 385 4.56 0.03 17.59
C VAL A 385 3.92 0.43 16.26
N THR A 386 3.84 1.73 15.97
CA THR A 386 3.30 2.23 14.69
C THR A 386 4.16 1.77 13.51
N GLY A 387 5.48 1.81 13.64
CA GLY A 387 6.44 1.34 12.65
C GLY A 387 6.31 -0.16 12.39
N LEU A 388 6.17 -0.97 13.45
CA LEU A 388 5.98 -2.42 13.34
C LEU A 388 4.62 -2.79 12.74
N LEU A 389 3.54 -2.08 13.13
CA LEU A 389 2.21 -2.26 12.54
C LEU A 389 2.22 -1.95 11.03
N THR A 390 2.91 -0.87 10.64
CA THR A 390 3.04 -0.49 9.22
C THR A 390 3.89 -1.51 8.45
N ALA A 391 5.00 -1.95 9.04
CA ALA A 391 5.86 -2.99 8.47
C ALA A 391 5.15 -4.34 8.33
N TRP A 392 4.28 -4.71 9.27
CA TRP A 392 3.46 -5.93 9.20
C TRP A 392 2.59 -5.92 7.95
N GLY A 393 1.85 -4.84 7.72
CA GLY A 393 1.01 -4.70 6.53
C GLY A 393 1.81 -4.81 5.22
N GLY A 394 2.98 -4.16 5.17
CA GLY A 394 3.88 -4.25 4.02
C GLY A 394 4.47 -5.65 3.81
N ALA A 395 4.88 -6.33 4.89
CA ALA A 395 5.52 -7.64 4.85
C ALA A 395 4.57 -8.73 4.33
N TRP A 396 3.32 -8.77 4.79
CA TRP A 396 2.30 -9.70 4.27
C TRP A 396 2.00 -9.49 2.78
N ASN A 397 2.00 -8.24 2.35
CA ASN A 397 1.85 -7.92 0.94
C ASN A 397 3.07 -8.35 0.11
N ALA A 398 4.27 -8.29 0.71
CA ALA A 398 5.51 -8.70 0.04
C ALA A 398 5.64 -10.22 -0.09
N THR A 399 5.10 -11.03 0.83
CA THR A 399 5.19 -12.51 0.76
C THR A 399 4.52 -13.07 -0.49
N ILE A 400 3.47 -12.42 -0.95
CA ILE A 400 2.76 -12.75 -2.18
C ILE A 400 3.70 -12.82 -3.40
N VAL A 401 4.69 -11.93 -3.47
CA VAL A 401 5.67 -11.92 -4.55
C VAL A 401 6.95 -12.65 -4.16
N ALA A 402 7.38 -12.52 -2.91
CA ALA A 402 8.63 -13.10 -2.43
C ALA A 402 8.60 -14.63 -2.38
N GLU A 403 7.49 -15.26 -1.99
CA GLU A 403 7.42 -16.71 -1.85
C GLU A 403 7.48 -17.47 -3.19
N PRO A 404 6.72 -17.07 -4.23
CA PRO A 404 6.90 -17.65 -5.57
C PRO A 404 8.33 -17.44 -6.12
N LEU A 405 8.90 -16.24 -5.96
CA LEU A 405 10.25 -15.95 -6.46
C LEU A 405 11.34 -16.73 -5.74
N ALA A 406 11.14 -17.01 -4.45
CA ALA A 406 12.09 -17.77 -3.64
C ALA A 406 11.91 -19.29 -3.73
N ASP A 407 10.87 -19.75 -4.44
CA ASP A 407 10.48 -21.16 -4.53
C ASP A 407 10.28 -21.82 -3.16
N VAL A 408 9.49 -21.17 -2.29
CA VAL A 408 9.21 -21.64 -0.93
C VAL A 408 7.71 -21.82 -0.69
N ALA A 409 7.35 -22.82 0.13
CA ALA A 409 5.98 -23.05 0.53
C ALA A 409 5.45 -21.90 1.40
N GLY A 410 4.25 -21.43 1.12
CA GLY A 410 3.60 -20.34 1.85
C GLY A 410 2.30 -19.91 1.18
N LEU A 411 1.54 -19.08 1.88
CA LEU A 411 0.21 -18.65 1.45
C LEU A 411 0.27 -17.85 0.13
N GLY A 412 1.31 -17.02 -0.05
CA GLY A 412 1.56 -16.28 -1.29
C GLY A 412 1.96 -17.19 -2.46
N ALA A 413 2.82 -18.19 -2.20
CA ALA A 413 3.14 -19.21 -3.20
C ALA A 413 1.91 -20.02 -3.61
N TYR A 414 1.12 -20.46 -2.63
CA TYR A 414 -0.11 -21.21 -2.87
C TYR A 414 -1.15 -20.40 -3.65
N MET A 415 -1.33 -19.11 -3.33
CA MET A 415 -2.21 -18.21 -4.09
C MET A 415 -1.77 -18.08 -5.54
N THR A 416 -0.47 -17.88 -5.78
CA THR A 416 0.08 -17.80 -7.15
C THR A 416 -0.11 -19.11 -7.91
N GLN A 417 0.12 -20.25 -7.27
CA GLN A 417 -0.06 -21.57 -7.88
C GLN A 417 -1.54 -21.85 -8.20
N ALA A 418 -2.46 -21.50 -7.30
CA ALA A 418 -3.90 -21.58 -7.52
C ALA A 418 -4.36 -20.67 -8.65
N ALA A 419 -3.81 -19.45 -8.73
CA ALA A 419 -4.08 -18.53 -9.83
C ALA A 419 -3.59 -19.10 -11.17
N GLN A 420 -2.34 -19.56 -11.25
CA GLN A 420 -1.78 -20.20 -12.44
C GLN A 420 -2.60 -21.41 -12.90
N ALA A 421 -3.07 -22.24 -11.96
CA ALA A 421 -3.91 -23.39 -12.25
C ALA A 421 -5.37 -23.04 -12.62
N GLY A 422 -5.77 -21.77 -12.55
CA GLY A 422 -7.17 -21.36 -12.69
C GLY A 422 -8.08 -21.91 -11.58
N ASN A 423 -7.52 -22.35 -10.46
CA ASN A 423 -8.23 -22.91 -9.32
C ASN A 423 -8.83 -21.78 -8.47
N THR A 424 -9.94 -21.23 -8.95
CA THR A 424 -10.66 -20.14 -8.29
C THR A 424 -11.15 -20.51 -6.88
N PRO A 425 -11.53 -21.76 -6.54
CA PRO A 425 -11.87 -22.15 -5.17
C PRO A 425 -10.70 -22.05 -4.19
N ALA A 426 -9.53 -22.58 -4.56
CA ALA A 426 -8.33 -22.50 -3.74
C ALA A 426 -7.87 -21.05 -3.57
N LEU A 427 -7.98 -20.24 -4.62
CA LEU A 427 -7.64 -18.82 -4.56
C LEU A 427 -8.60 -18.06 -3.63
N ALA A 428 -9.92 -18.29 -3.73
CA ALA A 428 -10.91 -17.69 -2.84
C ALA A 428 -10.71 -18.10 -1.37
N ALA A 429 -10.45 -19.40 -1.11
CA ALA A 429 -10.13 -19.89 0.23
C ALA A 429 -8.86 -19.24 0.79
N SER A 430 -7.82 -19.08 -0.03
CA SER A 430 -6.57 -18.43 0.36
C SER A 430 -6.76 -16.97 0.74
N VAL A 431 -7.55 -16.23 -0.04
CA VAL A 431 -7.90 -14.83 0.25
C VAL A 431 -8.68 -14.71 1.56
N ALA A 432 -9.65 -15.60 1.79
CA ALA A 432 -10.42 -15.64 3.02
C ALA A 432 -9.53 -15.92 4.23
N VAL A 433 -8.65 -16.93 4.15
CA VAL A 433 -7.69 -17.27 5.21
C VAL A 433 -6.73 -16.11 5.47
N MET A 434 -6.16 -15.51 4.42
CA MET A 434 -5.23 -14.38 4.56
C MET A 434 -5.90 -13.19 5.24
N SER A 435 -7.09 -12.80 4.79
CA SER A 435 -7.86 -11.70 5.36
C SER A 435 -8.22 -11.97 6.82
N ALA A 436 -8.64 -13.19 7.14
CA ALA A 436 -8.95 -13.58 8.51
C ALA A 436 -7.71 -13.49 9.43
N VAL A 437 -6.55 -13.98 8.98
CA VAL A 437 -5.30 -13.88 9.75
C VAL A 437 -4.94 -12.41 10.01
N VAL A 438 -4.94 -11.57 8.98
CA VAL A 438 -4.59 -10.14 9.12
C VAL A 438 -5.57 -9.44 10.08
N ILE A 439 -6.88 -9.66 9.93
CA ILE A 439 -7.90 -9.06 10.80
C ILE A 439 -7.75 -9.52 12.25
N VAL A 440 -7.55 -10.83 12.47
CA VAL A 440 -7.38 -11.41 13.81
C VAL A 440 -6.14 -10.82 14.49
N VAL A 441 -5.00 -10.76 13.79
CA VAL A 441 -3.77 -10.20 14.34
C VAL A 441 -3.91 -8.69 14.58
N ASN A 442 -4.51 -7.93 13.65
CA ASN A 442 -4.79 -6.50 13.84
C ASN A 442 -5.63 -6.25 15.09
N LYS A 443 -6.69 -7.03 15.29
CA LYS A 443 -7.61 -6.86 16.42
C LYS A 443 -7.04 -7.33 17.76
N LEU A 444 -6.35 -8.48 17.77
CA LEU A 444 -5.90 -9.13 19.00
C LEU A 444 -4.51 -8.70 19.44
N VAL A 445 -3.62 -8.36 18.51
CA VAL A 445 -2.23 -8.01 18.79
C VAL A 445 -2.01 -6.51 18.62
N TRP A 446 -2.14 -5.99 17.40
CA TRP A 446 -1.74 -4.62 17.09
C TRP A 446 -2.56 -3.57 17.83
N ARG A 447 -3.89 -3.69 17.85
CA ARG A 447 -4.76 -2.76 18.58
C ARG A 447 -4.45 -2.75 20.08
N ARG A 448 -4.10 -3.89 20.66
CA ARG A 448 -3.73 -3.97 22.08
C ARG A 448 -2.38 -3.31 22.35
N LEU A 449 -1.36 -3.63 21.53
CA LEU A 449 -0.03 -3.03 21.65
C LEU A 449 -0.07 -1.52 21.47
N TYR A 450 -0.85 -1.02 20.51
CA TYR A 450 -1.02 0.41 20.27
C TYR A 450 -1.65 1.12 21.48
N ASN A 451 -2.73 0.55 22.04
CA ASN A 451 -3.38 1.11 23.23
C ASN A 451 -2.46 1.10 24.46
N LEU A 452 -1.66 0.05 24.63
CA LEU A 452 -0.67 0.00 25.72
C LEU A 452 0.41 1.06 25.51
N ALA A 453 0.90 1.23 24.28
CA ALA A 453 1.92 2.23 23.97
C ALA A 453 1.41 3.67 24.17
N SER A 454 0.16 3.95 23.81
CA SER A 454 -0.42 5.30 23.95
C SER A 454 -0.66 5.69 25.41
N GLN A 455 -0.97 4.74 26.29
CA GLN A 455 -1.12 4.97 27.73
C GLN A 455 0.18 5.39 28.43
N TRP A 456 1.34 5.08 27.86
CA TRP A 456 2.63 5.45 28.43
C TRP A 456 3.04 6.90 28.09
N HIS A 457 2.30 7.55 27.18
CA HIS A 457 2.53 8.93 26.76
C HIS A 457 1.63 9.95 27.50
N SER A 458 0.54 9.47 28.12
CA SER A 458 -0.37 10.22 29.00
C SER A 458 0.06 10.11 30.45
#